data_AF-A0A2I1DLT1-F1
#
_entry.id   AF-A0A2I1DLT1-F1
#
_cell.length_a   1.000
_cell.length_b   1.000
_cell.length_c   1.000
_cell.angle_alpha   90.00
_cell.angle_beta   90.00
_cell.angle_gamma   90.00
#
_symmetry.space_group_name_H-M   'P 1'
#
loop_
_entity.id
_entity.type
_entity.pdbx_description
1 polymer ?
#
loop_
_entity_poly.entity_id
_entity_poly.type
_entity_poly.pdbx_seq_one_letter_code
_entity_poly.pdbx_strand_id
1 'polypeptide(L)'
;MRKSLRHAIRSGLVIVALGVAGLGSSMAVAATAASPAQVKDFAHAVQQIKPLNEQAHAEISQKGVSKAKQDAVKKSYMQKVDKVLESNHLTAVEYSNMLKQTQTDPAFAKEVEAAMH
;
A
#
# COMPACT_ATOMS: atom_id res chain seq x y z
N MET A 1 35.74 -18.41 27.03
CA MET A 1 35.51 -18.04 25.61
C MET A 1 34.26 -18.74 25.09
N ARG A 2 33.39 -17.99 24.37
CA ARG A 2 32.08 -18.27 23.72
C ARG A 2 31.06 -17.24 24.26
N LYS A 3 31.00 -15.99 23.76
CA LYS A 3 30.25 -15.49 22.57
C LYS A 3 28.91 -16.24 22.44
N SER A 4 27.71 -15.67 22.32
CA SER A 4 27.21 -14.36 21.86
C SER A 4 25.66 -14.53 21.93
N LEU A 5 24.86 -13.72 22.63
CA LEU A 5 24.25 -12.45 22.17
C LEU A 5 22.84 -12.62 21.52
N ARG A 6 21.80 -12.08 22.20
CA ARG A 6 20.60 -11.38 21.65
C ARG A 6 19.55 -12.25 20.89
N HIS A 7 18.23 -12.05 20.88
CA HIS A 7 17.24 -11.06 21.35
C HIS A 7 15.89 -11.83 21.44
N ALA A 8 15.13 -11.84 22.54
CA ALA A 8 14.15 -10.82 22.96
C ALA A 8 13.24 -10.30 21.83
N ILE A 9 12.32 -11.15 21.35
CA ILE A 9 11.19 -10.71 20.51
C ILE A 9 10.12 -10.16 21.45
N ARG A 10 10.13 -8.84 21.65
CA ARG A 10 8.99 -8.08 22.13
C ARG A 10 8.24 -7.59 20.90
N SER A 11 7.18 -8.30 20.53
CA SER A 11 6.20 -7.80 19.55
C SER A 11 4.83 -7.87 20.21
N GLY A 12 4.56 -6.88 21.06
CA GLY A 12 3.21 -6.50 21.38
C GLY A 12 2.67 -5.68 20.21
N LEU A 13 1.76 -6.26 19.42
CA LEU A 13 0.82 -5.50 18.63
C LEU A 13 -0.56 -6.01 18.96
N VAL A 14 -1.30 -5.14 19.63
CA VAL A 14 -2.68 -5.31 20.09
C VAL A 14 -3.57 -5.53 18.87
N ILE A 15 -4.12 -6.73 18.74
CA ILE A 15 -5.20 -7.05 17.81
C ILE A 15 -6.46 -6.38 18.37
N VAL A 16 -6.93 -5.32 17.72
CA VAL A 16 -8.29 -4.82 17.91
C VAL A 16 -9.21 -5.79 17.17
N ALA A 17 -9.70 -6.78 17.90
CA ALA A 17 -10.77 -7.67 17.47
C ALA A 17 -12.12 -6.97 17.72
N LEU A 18 -12.90 -6.76 16.66
CA LEU A 18 -14.31 -6.36 16.74
C LEU A 18 -15.06 -6.91 15.52
N GLY A 19 -15.72 -8.06 15.72
CA GLY A 19 -16.82 -8.62 14.91
C GLY A 19 -16.42 -9.11 13.50
N VAL A 20 -16.87 -10.25 12.98
CA VAL A 20 -18.12 -10.97 13.24
C VAL A 20 -17.88 -12.45 12.95
N ALA A 21 -18.45 -13.31 13.79
CA ALA A 21 -18.55 -14.73 13.56
C ALA A 21 -19.35 -15.02 12.28
N GLY A 22 -18.75 -15.80 11.39
CA GLY A 22 -19.41 -16.40 10.23
C GLY A 22 -18.68 -17.68 9.87
N LEU A 23 -19.10 -18.80 10.44
CA LEU A 23 -18.79 -20.13 9.92
C LEU A 23 -19.43 -20.24 8.53
N GLY A 24 -18.64 -20.12 7.47
CA GLY A 24 -19.17 -20.23 6.12
C GLY A 24 -18.14 -19.87 5.07
N SER A 25 -17.70 -20.89 4.34
CA SER A 25 -16.95 -20.79 3.10
C SER A 25 -15.50 -20.28 3.28
N SER A 26 -14.58 -21.24 3.33
CA SER A 26 -13.24 -21.09 2.78
C SER A 26 -13.35 -20.75 1.30
N MET A 27 -13.73 -19.52 0.97
CA MET A 27 -13.31 -18.94 -0.29
C MET A 27 -11.83 -18.67 -0.09
N ALA A 28 -11.04 -19.68 -0.43
CA ALA A 28 -9.75 -19.42 -1.02
C ALA A 28 -10.04 -18.38 -2.10
N VAL A 29 -9.79 -17.10 -1.79
CA VAL A 29 -9.37 -16.17 -2.82
C VAL A 29 -8.13 -16.85 -3.36
N ALA A 30 -8.32 -17.67 -4.41
CA ALA A 30 -7.30 -17.90 -5.38
C ALA A 30 -6.93 -16.48 -5.78
N ALA A 31 -5.85 -15.97 -5.21
CA ALA A 31 -5.20 -14.79 -5.72
C ALA A 31 -4.81 -15.19 -7.13
N THR A 32 -5.71 -14.93 -8.08
CA THR A 32 -5.41 -15.04 -9.49
C THR A 32 -4.19 -14.16 -9.65
N ALA A 33 -3.04 -14.78 -9.90
CA ALA A 33 -1.80 -14.07 -10.09
C ALA A 33 -2.07 -12.92 -11.05
N ALA A 34 -1.71 -11.70 -10.64
CA ALA A 34 -1.97 -10.52 -11.45
C ALA A 34 -1.38 -10.76 -12.85
N SER A 35 -2.14 -10.41 -13.89
CA SER A 35 -1.63 -10.53 -15.25
C SER A 35 -0.41 -9.63 -15.45
N PRO A 36 0.51 -9.93 -16.40
CA PRO A 36 1.65 -9.06 -16.66
C PRO A 36 1.27 -7.61 -16.98
N ALA A 37 0.12 -7.40 -17.66
CA ALA A 37 -0.42 -6.07 -17.92
C ALA A 37 -0.81 -5.34 -16.61
N GLN A 38 -1.51 -6.02 -15.70
CA GLN A 38 -1.86 -5.46 -14.40
C GLN A 38 -0.63 -5.14 -13.55
N VAL A 39 0.40 -5.99 -13.56
CA VAL A 39 1.66 -5.72 -12.84
C VAL A 39 2.33 -4.47 -13.38
N LYS A 40 2.35 -4.28 -14.70
CA LYS A 40 2.89 -3.08 -15.34
C LYS A 40 2.08 -1.83 -14.99
N ASP A 41 0.76 -1.90 -15.11
CA ASP A 41 -0.15 -0.81 -14.73
C ASP A 41 0.04 -0.40 -13.26
N PHE A 42 0.16 -1.39 -12.36
CA PHE A 42 0.45 -1.17 -10.95
C PHE A 42 1.82 -0.52 -10.72
N ALA A 43 2.87 -1.02 -11.38
CA ALA A 43 4.21 -0.44 -11.29
C ALA A 43 4.23 1.04 -11.70
N HIS A 44 3.59 1.39 -12.82
CA HIS A 44 3.46 2.77 -13.28
C HIS A 44 2.64 3.63 -12.30
N ALA A 45 1.53 3.11 -11.77
CA ALA A 45 0.74 3.82 -10.76
C ALA A 45 1.57 4.12 -9.49
N VAL A 46 2.35 3.15 -9.00
CA VAL A 46 3.24 3.35 -7.84
C VAL A 46 4.29 4.43 -8.12
N GLN A 47 4.92 4.42 -9.29
CA GLN A 47 5.90 5.44 -9.69
C GLN A 47 5.29 6.85 -9.72
N GLN A 48 4.05 6.98 -10.18
CA GLN A 48 3.35 8.26 -10.27
C GLN A 48 2.80 8.73 -8.91
N ILE A 49 2.33 7.81 -8.04
CA ILE A 49 1.78 8.14 -6.71
C ILE A 49 2.88 8.53 -5.72
N LYS A 50 4.09 7.94 -5.82
CA LYS A 50 5.20 8.22 -4.90
C LYS A 50 5.50 9.72 -4.73
N PRO A 51 5.76 10.51 -5.78
CA PRO A 51 5.99 11.95 -5.63
C PRO A 51 4.76 12.71 -5.11
N LEU A 52 3.54 12.25 -5.40
CA LEU A 52 2.32 12.85 -4.86
C LEU A 52 2.22 12.67 -3.34
N ASN A 53 2.59 11.48 -2.85
CA ASN A 53 2.62 11.18 -1.43
C ASN A 53 3.71 11.99 -0.71
N GLU A 54 4.90 12.09 -1.30
CA GLU A 54 5.99 12.92 -0.78
C GLU A 54 5.58 14.40 -0.70
N GLN A 55 4.93 14.94 -1.74
CA GLN A 55 4.40 16.30 -1.74
C GLN A 55 3.35 16.51 -0.64
N ALA A 56 2.34 15.64 -0.57
CA ALA A 56 1.28 15.75 0.42
C ALA A 56 1.83 15.65 1.84
N HIS A 57 2.77 14.74 2.09
CA HIS A 57 3.44 14.58 3.38
C HIS A 57 4.26 15.83 3.74
N ALA A 58 5.01 16.39 2.79
CA ALA A 58 5.78 17.62 3.01
C ALA A 58 4.87 18.80 3.35
N GLU A 59 3.73 18.95 2.68
CA GLU A 59 2.76 20.03 2.93
C GLU A 59 2.09 19.92 4.30
N ILE A 60 1.66 18.72 4.73
CA ILE A 60 0.99 18.53 6.02
C ILE A 60 1.95 18.52 7.22
N SER A 61 3.23 18.22 7.00
CA SER A 61 4.25 18.18 8.05
C SER A 61 4.83 19.56 8.38
N GLN A 62 4.42 20.61 7.66
CA GLN A 62 4.86 21.97 7.98
C GLN A 62 4.32 22.41 9.35
N LYS A 63 5.12 23.18 10.08
CA LYS A 63 4.73 23.68 11.40
C LYS A 63 3.58 24.68 11.26
N GLY A 64 2.53 24.52 12.06
CA GLY A 64 1.40 25.45 12.09
C GLY A 64 0.34 25.24 11.00
N VAL A 65 0.39 24.13 10.26
CA VAL A 65 -0.66 23.78 9.28
C VAL A 65 -1.98 23.55 10.01
N SER A 66 -3.00 24.32 9.62
CA SER A 66 -4.35 24.17 10.16
C SER A 66 -5.00 22.86 9.71
N LYS A 67 -5.96 22.35 10.50
CA LYS A 67 -6.73 21.16 10.12
C LYS A 67 -7.43 21.32 8.77
N ALA A 68 -8.00 22.50 8.50
CA ALA A 68 -8.62 22.80 7.21
C ALA A 68 -7.64 22.70 6.03
N LYS A 69 -6.38 23.13 6.22
CA LYS A 69 -5.34 22.97 5.19
C LYS A 69 -4.92 21.50 5.05
N GLN A 70 -4.80 20.75 6.14
CA GLN A 70 -4.54 19.30 6.07
C GLN A 70 -5.64 18.57 5.28
N ASP A 71 -6.91 18.87 5.56
CA ASP A 71 -8.04 18.25 4.88
C ASP A 71 -8.09 18.62 3.39
N ALA A 72 -7.76 19.88 3.05
CA ALA A 72 -7.63 20.31 1.66
C ALA A 72 -6.50 19.58 0.92
N VAL A 73 -5.33 19.40 1.56
CA VAL A 73 -4.20 18.66 1.00
C VAL A 73 -4.57 17.18 0.79
N LYS A 74 -5.20 16.55 1.78
CA LYS A 74 -5.69 15.15 1.68
C LYS A 74 -6.68 14.99 0.54
N LYS A 75 -7.66 15.88 0.42
CA LYS A 75 -8.64 15.85 -0.67
C LYS A 75 -7.97 15.99 -2.03
N SER A 76 -7.04 16.94 -2.17
CA SER A 76 -6.29 17.11 -3.43
C SER A 76 -5.43 15.89 -3.75
N TYR A 77 -4.76 15.31 -2.75
CA TYR A 77 -3.99 14.07 -2.90
C TYR A 77 -4.87 12.92 -3.40
N MET A 78 -6.01 12.66 -2.74
CA MET A 78 -6.94 11.60 -3.17
C MET A 78 -7.41 11.79 -4.61
N GLN A 79 -7.80 13.01 -5.00
CA GLN A 79 -8.21 13.29 -6.37
C GLN A 79 -7.10 13.05 -7.41
N LYS A 80 -5.83 13.32 -7.05
CA LYS A 80 -4.69 13.04 -7.94
C LYS A 80 -4.41 11.54 -8.00
N VAL A 81 -4.51 10.83 -6.89
CA VAL A 81 -4.37 9.37 -6.84
C VAL A 81 -5.46 8.70 -7.69
N ASP A 82 -6.72 9.09 -7.55
CA ASP A 82 -7.84 8.53 -8.33
C ASP A 82 -7.57 8.66 -9.83
N LYS A 83 -7.12 9.84 -10.30
CA LYS A 83 -6.74 10.06 -11.70
C LYS A 83 -5.57 9.18 -12.16
N VAL A 84 -4.57 8.97 -11.30
CA VAL A 84 -3.45 8.08 -11.61
C VAL A 84 -3.96 6.64 -11.74
N LEU A 85 -4.80 6.18 -10.83
CA LEU A 85 -5.37 4.83 -10.89
C LEU A 85 -6.20 4.64 -12.16
N GLU A 86 -7.09 5.59 -12.49
CA GLU A 86 -7.87 5.58 -13.72
C GLU A 86 -6.99 5.52 -14.98
N SER A 87 -5.92 6.32 -15.02
CA SER A 87 -5.00 6.37 -16.16
C SER A 87 -4.17 5.10 -16.34
N ASN A 88 -4.07 4.28 -15.28
CA ASN A 88 -3.38 2.99 -15.30
C ASN A 88 -4.39 1.83 -15.25
N HIS A 89 -5.67 2.04 -15.56
CA HIS A 89 -6.70 0.98 -15.58
C HIS A 89 -6.85 0.20 -14.27
N LEU A 90 -6.57 0.84 -13.13
CA LEU A 90 -6.69 0.24 -11.81
C LEU A 90 -7.88 0.83 -11.06
N THR A 91 -8.61 -0.03 -10.37
CA THR A 91 -9.48 0.39 -9.27
C THR A 91 -8.67 0.58 -7.98
N ALA A 92 -9.21 1.37 -7.05
CA ALA A 92 -8.63 1.52 -5.71
C ALA A 92 -8.49 0.17 -4.95
N VAL A 93 -9.40 -0.77 -5.19
CA VAL A 93 -9.37 -2.10 -4.58
C VAL A 93 -8.23 -2.94 -5.17
N GLU A 94 -8.06 -2.96 -6.49
CA GLU A 94 -6.95 -3.66 -7.15
C GLU A 94 -5.60 -3.12 -6.71
N TYR A 95 -5.44 -1.78 -6.75
CA TYR A 95 -4.22 -1.14 -6.27
C TYR A 95 -3.90 -1.50 -4.82
N SER A 96 -4.91 -1.46 -3.93
CA SER A 96 -4.71 -1.80 -2.51
C SER A 96 -4.33 -3.26 -2.30
N ASN A 97 -4.94 -4.18 -3.06
CA ASN A 97 -4.63 -5.60 -2.99
C ASN A 97 -3.20 -5.89 -3.48
N MET A 98 -2.80 -5.30 -4.60
CA MET A 98 -1.44 -5.46 -5.16
C MET A 98 -0.39 -4.79 -4.27
N LEU A 99 -0.70 -3.63 -3.67
CA LEU A 99 0.17 -3.00 -2.68
C LEU A 99 0.37 -3.89 -1.45
N LYS A 100 -0.70 -4.51 -0.94
CA LYS A 100 -0.61 -5.48 0.15
C LYS A 100 0.20 -6.71 -0.27
N GLN A 101 -0.03 -7.22 -1.49
CA GLN A 101 0.70 -8.36 -2.02
C GLN A 101 2.21 -8.06 -2.10
N THR A 102 2.60 -6.86 -2.54
CA THR A 102 4.01 -6.40 -2.58
C THR A 102 4.66 -6.45 -1.19
N GLN A 103 3.90 -6.22 -0.11
CA GLN A 103 4.41 -6.25 1.26
C GLN A 103 4.54 -7.65 1.83
N THR A 104 3.74 -8.61 1.33
CA THR A 104 3.66 -9.97 1.88
C THR A 104 4.30 -11.04 1.00
N ASP A 105 4.53 -10.76 -0.28
CA ASP A 105 5.09 -11.67 -1.29
C ASP A 105 6.35 -11.06 -1.93
N PRO A 106 7.55 -11.50 -1.52
CA PRO A 106 8.80 -11.01 -2.08
C PRO A 106 9.01 -11.33 -3.58
N ALA A 107 8.37 -12.38 -4.11
CA ALA A 107 8.46 -12.70 -5.53
C ALA A 107 7.68 -11.68 -6.35
N PHE A 108 6.44 -11.41 -5.93
CA PHE A 108 5.62 -10.37 -6.54
C PHE A 108 6.27 -8.98 -6.44
N ALA A 109 6.90 -8.66 -5.30
CA ALA A 109 7.64 -7.39 -5.17
C ALA A 109 8.74 -7.24 -6.23
N LYS A 110 9.50 -8.31 -6.51
CA LYS A 110 10.52 -8.30 -7.58
C LYS A 110 9.91 -8.16 -8.97
N GLU A 111 8.75 -8.74 -9.22
CA GLU A 111 8.05 -8.59 -10.51
C GLU A 111 7.62 -7.13 -10.72
N VAL A 112 7.08 -6.49 -9.68
CA VAL A 112 6.71 -5.08 -9.70
C VAL A 112 7.94 -4.18 -9.88
N GLU A 113 9.02 -4.43 -9.13
CA GLU A 113 10.29 -3.71 -9.29
C GLU A 113 10.85 -3.86 -10.71
N ALA A 114 10.79 -5.06 -11.29
CA ALA A 114 11.24 -5.29 -12.66
C ALA A 114 10.37 -4.53 -13.69
N ALA A 115 9.06 -4.41 -13.45
CA ALA A 115 8.15 -3.66 -14.32
C ALA A 115 8.30 -2.13 -14.22
N MET A 116 9.05 -1.62 -13.23
CA MET A 116 9.37 -0.20 -13.07
C MET A 116 10.57 0.26 -13.91
N HIS A 117 11.34 -0.66 -14.47
CA HIS A 117 12.57 -0.40 -15.23
C HIS A 117 12.35 -0.60 -16.74
#